data_AF-A0AA43W5H8-F1
#
_entry.id   AF-A0AA43W5H8-F1
#
_cell.length_a   1.000
_cell.length_b   1.000
_cell.length_c   1.000
_cell.angle_alpha   90.00
_cell.angle_beta   90.00
_cell.angle_gamma   90.00
#
_symmetry.space_group_name_H-M   'P 1'
#
loop_
_entity.id
_entity.type
_entity.pdbx_description
1 polymer ?
#
loop_
_entity_poly.entity_id
_entity_poly.type
_entity_poly.pdbx_seq_one_letter_code
_entity_poly.pdbx_strand_id
1 'polypeptide(L)'
;MATTKRQTKKHSHALFWTLLKETPGYDPCYKEVIKEGIVHEHSGGRTTSLNEMYENYPSEYSRMIDAMKPKGEKKLMAYEERRDLSAKRVIAAICQWVDKLGYKFRDDRHKLMYVKGIACRAANCGNFNAIPDDKLTAIYNLYCKRNSVGIEGNPELDHPVGKN
;
A
#
# COMPACT_ATOMS: atom_id res chain seq x y z
N MET A 1 23.42 28.31 34.41
CA MET A 1 23.42 28.24 32.95
C MET A 1 22.68 26.97 32.52
N ALA A 2 21.50 27.09 31.92
CA ALA A 2 20.74 25.94 31.44
C ALA A 2 21.12 25.66 29.98
N THR A 3 21.84 24.56 29.74
CA THR A 3 22.16 24.09 28.39
C THR A 3 20.96 23.35 27.82
N THR A 4 20.23 23.99 26.91
CA THR A 4 19.14 23.36 26.15
C THR A 4 19.74 22.35 25.18
N LYS A 5 19.60 21.05 25.45
CA LYS A 5 19.95 19.98 24.50
C LYS A 5 19.04 20.11 23.28
N ARG A 6 19.60 20.52 22.13
CA ARG A 6 18.93 20.43 20.83
C ARG A 6 18.61 18.96 20.55
N GLN A 7 17.34 18.59 20.60
CA GLN A 7 16.88 17.31 20.08
C GLN A 7 17.05 17.32 18.56
N THR A 8 18.07 16.64 18.05
CA THR A 8 18.21 16.38 16.62
C THR A 8 17.04 15.51 16.18
N LYS A 9 16.26 15.97 15.20
CA LYS A 9 15.17 15.18 14.61
C LYS A 9 15.79 13.94 13.99
N LYS A 10 15.58 12.76 14.59
CA LYS A 10 16.01 11.50 13.99
C LYS A 10 15.26 11.32 12.67
N HIS A 11 15.99 11.29 11.56
CA HIS A 11 15.42 10.96 10.27
C HIS A 11 14.97 9.49 10.27
N SER A 12 13.71 9.24 9.94
CA SER A 12 13.16 7.88 9.89
C SER A 12 13.56 7.24 8.57
N HIS A 13 14.55 6.35 8.61
CA HIS A 13 14.99 5.56 7.45
C HIS A 13 14.03 4.40 7.14
N ALA A 14 12.71 4.62 7.26
CA ALA A 14 11.70 3.57 7.13
C ALA A 14 11.79 2.82 5.79
N LEU A 15 11.98 3.54 4.69
CA LEU A 15 12.11 2.92 3.36
C LEU A 15 13.34 2.00 3.26
N PHE A 16 14.49 2.44 3.78
CA PHE A 16 15.70 1.62 3.81
C PHE A 16 15.45 0.31 4.58
N TRP A 17 14.85 0.40 5.76
CA TRP A 17 14.59 -0.79 6.60
C TRP A 17 13.57 -1.73 5.99
N THR A 18 12.58 -1.23 5.24
CA THR A 18 11.66 -2.07 4.48
C THR A 18 12.40 -2.81 3.38
N LEU A 19 13.20 -2.10 2.57
CA LEU A 19 13.97 -2.71 1.48
C LEU A 19 15.02 -3.71 1.99
N LEU A 20 15.63 -3.45 3.15
CA LEU A 20 16.61 -4.34 3.76
C LEU A 20 16.02 -5.73 4.04
N LYS A 21 14.76 -5.81 4.48
CA LYS A 21 14.07 -7.07 4.76
C LYS A 21 13.76 -7.87 3.49
N GLU A 22 13.72 -7.21 2.35
CA GLU A 22 13.46 -7.82 1.04
C GLU A 22 14.76 -8.27 0.34
N THR A 23 15.93 -7.91 0.88
CA THR A 23 17.24 -8.32 0.35
C THR A 23 17.43 -9.83 0.46
N PRO A 24 17.86 -10.53 -0.61
CA PRO A 24 18.17 -11.96 -0.54
C PRO A 24 19.20 -12.27 0.54
N GLY A 25 18.92 -13.27 1.39
CA GLY A 25 19.79 -13.63 2.51
C GLY A 25 19.63 -12.74 3.75
N TYR A 26 18.59 -11.90 3.81
CA TYR A 26 18.29 -11.14 5.02
C TYR A 26 17.92 -12.09 6.17
N ASP A 27 18.68 -11.98 7.26
CA ASP A 27 18.39 -12.60 8.55
C ASP A 27 18.32 -11.50 9.62
N PRO A 28 17.22 -11.40 10.39
CA PRO A 28 17.09 -10.45 11.49
C PRO A 28 18.27 -10.44 12.47
N CYS A 29 18.94 -11.56 12.69
CA CYS A 29 20.08 -11.68 13.60
C CYS A 29 21.31 -10.91 13.11
N TYR A 30 21.45 -10.76 11.79
CA TYR A 30 22.57 -10.06 11.15
C TYR A 30 22.17 -8.69 10.60
N LYS A 31 20.98 -8.18 10.96
CA LYS A 31 20.42 -6.92 10.48
C LYS A 31 21.41 -5.75 10.45
N GLU A 32 22.13 -5.53 11.54
CA GLU A 32 23.07 -4.40 11.65
C GLU A 32 24.31 -4.60 10.77
N VAL A 33 24.83 -5.83 10.69
CA VAL A 33 25.98 -6.18 9.84
C VAL A 33 25.62 -6.04 8.35
N ILE A 34 24.45 -6.52 7.95
CA ILE A 34 23.96 -6.39 6.56
C ILE A 34 23.75 -4.91 6.21
N LYS A 35 23.16 -4.12 7.13
CA LYS A 35 23.04 -2.66 6.97
C LYS A 35 24.42 -2.02 6.76
N GLU A 36 25.39 -2.31 7.62
CA GLU A 36 26.74 -1.74 7.54
C GLU A 36 27.43 -2.11 6.23
N GLY A 37 27.32 -3.36 5.79
CA GLY A 37 27.87 -3.81 4.51
C GLY A 37 27.28 -3.04 3.31
N ILE A 38 25.96 -2.90 3.25
CA ILE A 38 25.27 -2.17 2.17
C ILE A 38 25.66 -0.68 2.19
N VAL A 39 25.68 -0.05 3.37
CA VAL A 39 26.05 1.37 3.50
C VAL A 39 27.52 1.58 3.12
N HIS A 40 28.42 0.68 3.52
CA HIS A 40 29.83 0.72 3.17
C HIS A 40 30.04 0.61 1.66
N GLU A 41 29.40 -0.36 1.02
CA GLU A 41 29.49 -0.59 -0.42
C GLU A 41 29.01 0.65 -1.20
N HIS A 42 27.81 1.14 -0.88
CA HIS A 42 27.22 2.26 -1.61
C HIS A 42 27.82 3.63 -1.26
N SER A 43 28.47 3.77 -0.11
CA SER A 43 29.26 4.96 0.21
C SER A 43 30.65 4.94 -0.45
N GLY A 44 31.08 3.81 -1.03
CA GLY A 44 32.44 3.64 -1.54
C GLY A 44 33.48 3.56 -0.43
N GLY A 45 33.11 2.96 0.71
CA GLY A 45 33.98 2.76 1.87
C GLY A 45 34.13 3.96 2.81
N ARG A 46 33.32 5.01 2.65
CA ARG A 46 33.42 6.24 3.44
C ARG A 46 32.74 6.16 4.80
N THR A 47 31.64 5.41 4.89
CA THR A 47 30.90 5.24 6.15
C THR A 47 30.14 3.91 6.17
N THR A 48 29.85 3.42 7.37
CA THR A 48 28.93 2.30 7.64
C THR A 48 27.63 2.79 8.31
N SER A 49 27.56 4.08 8.62
CA SER A 49 26.44 4.72 9.31
C SER A 49 25.42 5.27 8.32
N LEU A 50 24.19 4.78 8.42
CA LEU A 50 23.09 5.20 7.56
C LEU A 50 22.74 6.69 7.75
N ASN A 51 22.79 7.18 8.98
CA ASN A 51 22.54 8.59 9.29
C ASN A 51 23.65 9.47 8.70
N GLU A 52 24.91 9.08 8.87
CA GLU A 52 26.05 9.83 8.34
C GLU A 52 26.02 9.88 6.81
N MET A 53 25.66 8.76 6.18
CA MET A 53 25.46 8.68 4.73
C MET A 53 24.35 9.63 4.27
N TYR A 54 23.23 9.68 4.99
CA TYR A 54 22.11 10.55 4.64
C TYR A 54 22.44 12.04 4.78
N GLU A 55 23.15 12.42 5.85
CA GLU A 55 23.47 13.81 6.15
C GLU A 55 24.62 14.35 5.28
N ASN A 56 25.68 13.57 5.10
CA ASN A 56 26.92 14.04 4.45
C ASN A 56 27.04 13.61 2.98
N TYR A 57 26.33 12.55 2.57
CA TYR A 57 26.42 11.96 1.22
C TYR A 57 25.02 11.69 0.62
N PRO A 58 24.16 12.71 0.50
CA PRO A 58 22.75 12.53 0.12
C PRO A 58 22.56 11.94 -1.28
N SER A 59 23.46 12.23 -2.22
CA SER A 59 23.44 11.63 -3.56
C SER A 59 23.66 10.12 -3.54
N GLU A 60 24.63 9.66 -2.75
CA GLU A 60 24.97 8.26 -2.58
C GLU A 60 23.85 7.53 -1.83
N TYR A 61 23.29 8.16 -0.79
CA TYR A 61 22.12 7.63 -0.10
C TYR A 61 20.95 7.42 -1.07
N SER A 62 20.64 8.41 -1.93
CA SER A 62 19.56 8.28 -2.92
C SER A 62 19.82 7.14 -3.90
N ARG A 63 21.05 7.04 -4.41
CA ARG A 63 21.46 5.97 -5.34
C ARG A 63 21.39 4.59 -4.69
N MET A 64 21.78 4.46 -3.42
CA MET A 64 21.65 3.23 -2.64
C MET A 64 20.19 2.79 -2.57
N ILE A 65 19.30 3.69 -2.15
CA ILE A 65 17.86 3.39 -2.06
C ILE A 65 17.30 2.97 -3.42
N ASP A 66 17.68 3.66 -4.50
CA ASP A 66 17.23 3.30 -5.85
C ASP A 66 17.82 1.98 -6.36
N ALA A 67 19.03 1.61 -5.93
CA ALA A 67 19.62 0.33 -6.22
C ALA A 67 18.90 -0.83 -5.50
N MET A 68 18.47 -0.60 -4.26
CA MET A 68 17.75 -1.56 -3.43
C MET A 68 16.30 -1.78 -3.88
N LYS A 69 15.67 -0.80 -4.56
CA LYS A 69 14.29 -0.96 -5.05
C LYS A 69 14.19 -2.14 -6.03
N PRO A 70 13.08 -2.90 -6.03
CA PRO A 70 12.86 -3.94 -7.01
C PRO A 70 12.89 -3.34 -8.43
N LYS A 71 13.58 -4.02 -9.34
CA LYS A 71 13.75 -3.63 -10.75
C LYS A 71 13.12 -4.67 -11.69
N GLY A 72 12.75 -4.23 -12.88
CA GLY A 72 12.21 -5.09 -13.93
C GLY A 72 11.02 -5.93 -13.45
N GLU A 73 11.09 -7.24 -13.66
CA GLU A 73 10.05 -8.21 -13.33
C GLU A 73 9.65 -8.19 -11.85
N LYS A 74 10.63 -8.08 -10.93
CA LYS A 74 10.34 -8.00 -9.48
C LYS A 74 9.50 -6.78 -9.11
N LYS A 75 9.68 -5.66 -9.83
CA LYS A 75 8.86 -4.45 -9.61
C LYS A 75 7.42 -4.66 -10.04
N LEU A 76 7.23 -5.36 -11.17
CA LEU A 76 5.92 -5.69 -11.70
C LEU A 76 5.19 -6.65 -10.76
N MET A 77 5.84 -7.74 -10.33
CA MET A 77 5.27 -8.68 -9.35
C MET A 77 4.85 -7.95 -8.06
N ALA A 78 5.74 -7.13 -7.49
CA ALA A 78 5.44 -6.37 -6.28
C ALA A 78 4.28 -5.38 -6.48
N TYR A 79 4.10 -4.83 -7.69
CA TYR A 79 2.93 -4.02 -8.02
C TYR A 79 1.66 -4.87 -8.10
N GLU A 80 1.71 -6.00 -8.79
CA GLU A 80 0.58 -6.92 -8.97
C GLU A 80 0.10 -7.48 -7.62
N GLU A 81 1.01 -7.86 -6.73
CA GLU A 81 0.70 -8.32 -5.37
C GLU A 81 0.00 -7.24 -4.54
N ARG A 82 0.54 -6.01 -4.54
CA ARG A 82 -0.10 -4.88 -3.83
C ARG A 82 -1.49 -4.60 -4.39
N ARG A 83 -1.61 -4.59 -5.71
CA ARG A 83 -2.86 -4.34 -6.43
C ARG A 83 -3.90 -5.42 -6.14
N ASP A 84 -3.49 -6.69 -6.08
CA ASP A 84 -4.37 -7.81 -5.72
C ASP A 84 -4.87 -7.70 -4.27
N LEU A 85 -3.99 -7.33 -3.33
CA LEU A 85 -4.39 -7.07 -1.95
C LEU A 85 -5.40 -5.91 -1.86
N SER A 86 -5.16 -4.80 -2.56
CA SER A 86 -6.10 -3.68 -2.65
C SER A 86 -7.43 -4.11 -3.27
N ALA A 87 -7.41 -4.94 -4.31
CA ALA A 87 -8.61 -5.45 -4.96
C ALA A 87 -9.47 -6.31 -4.00
N LYS A 88 -8.83 -7.20 -3.23
CA LYS A 88 -9.50 -8.01 -2.19
C LYS A 88 -10.12 -7.12 -1.11
N ARG A 89 -9.41 -6.09 -0.66
CA ARG A 89 -9.90 -5.11 0.33
C ARG A 89 -11.12 -4.34 -0.18
N VAL A 90 -11.10 -3.88 -1.44
CA VAL A 90 -12.24 -3.22 -2.08
C VAL A 90 -13.46 -4.13 -2.10
N ILE A 91 -13.29 -5.39 -2.52
CA ILE A 91 -14.39 -6.38 -2.54
C ILE A 91 -14.97 -6.52 -1.12
N ALA A 92 -14.13 -6.71 -0.11
CA ALA A 92 -14.59 -6.86 1.27
C ALA A 92 -15.35 -5.63 1.77
N ALA A 93 -14.83 -4.42 1.52
CA ALA A 93 -15.46 -3.17 1.96
C ALA A 93 -16.82 -2.93 1.29
N ILE A 94 -16.93 -3.21 -0.01
CA ILE A 94 -18.20 -3.06 -0.74
C ILE A 94 -19.18 -4.17 -0.33
N CYS A 95 -18.73 -5.42 -0.15
CA CYS A 95 -19.57 -6.49 0.37
C CYS A 95 -20.21 -6.10 1.70
N GLN A 96 -19.42 -5.57 2.64
CA GLN A 96 -19.92 -5.09 3.92
C GLN A 96 -20.97 -3.98 3.76
N TRP A 97 -20.76 -3.04 2.83
CA TRP A 97 -21.74 -1.99 2.54
C TRP A 97 -23.06 -2.55 2.01
N VAL A 98 -22.96 -3.45 1.04
CA VAL A 98 -24.12 -4.09 0.40
C VAL A 98 -24.90 -4.94 1.41
N ASP A 99 -24.21 -5.64 2.31
CA ASP A 99 -24.83 -6.38 3.41
C ASP A 99 -25.55 -5.45 4.39
N LYS A 100 -24.93 -4.30 4.69
CA LYS A 100 -25.52 -3.27 5.56
C LYS A 100 -26.80 -2.67 4.97
N LEU A 101 -26.88 -2.55 3.65
CA LEU A 101 -28.08 -2.11 2.94
C LEU A 101 -29.17 -3.19 2.82
N GLY A 102 -28.85 -4.44 3.18
CA GLY A 102 -29.83 -5.55 3.19
C GLY A 102 -30.09 -6.20 1.84
N TYR A 103 -29.26 -5.96 0.82
CA TYR A 103 -29.41 -6.62 -0.48
C TYR A 103 -29.35 -8.15 -0.36
N LYS A 104 -30.24 -8.83 -1.09
CA LYS A 104 -30.27 -10.29 -1.17
C LYS A 104 -29.82 -10.75 -2.54
N PHE A 105 -28.96 -11.77 -2.54
CA PHE A 105 -28.44 -12.39 -3.75
C PHE A 105 -28.80 -13.87 -3.74
N ARG A 106 -28.91 -14.45 -4.95
CA ARG A 106 -29.16 -15.88 -5.11
C ARG A 106 -28.01 -16.74 -4.57
N ASP A 107 -26.78 -16.29 -4.80
CA ASP A 107 -25.55 -16.94 -4.35
C ASP A 107 -24.40 -15.92 -4.22
N ASP A 108 -23.26 -16.35 -3.68
CA ASP A 108 -22.06 -15.53 -3.51
C ASP A 108 -21.47 -15.04 -4.84
N ARG A 109 -21.66 -15.80 -5.93
CA ARG A 109 -21.10 -15.46 -7.24
C ARG A 109 -21.81 -14.25 -7.82
N HIS A 110 -23.13 -14.18 -7.70
CA HIS A 110 -23.95 -13.04 -8.10
C HIS A 110 -23.64 -11.81 -7.24
N LYS A 111 -23.45 -11.99 -5.93
CA LYS A 111 -23.00 -10.92 -5.04
C LYS A 111 -21.64 -10.37 -5.48
N LEU A 112 -20.67 -11.24 -5.77
CA LEU A 112 -19.34 -10.83 -6.24
C LEU A 112 -19.41 -10.11 -7.60
N MET A 113 -20.24 -10.55 -8.54
CA MET A 113 -20.43 -9.86 -9.82
C MET A 113 -21.02 -8.46 -9.62
N TYR A 114 -22.02 -8.32 -8.76
CA TYR A 114 -22.63 -7.03 -8.43
C TYR A 114 -21.62 -6.07 -7.78
N VAL A 115 -20.87 -6.56 -6.79
CA VAL A 115 -19.81 -5.80 -6.09
C VAL A 115 -18.71 -5.36 -7.05
N LYS A 116 -18.25 -6.24 -7.95
CA LYS A 116 -17.29 -5.88 -9.00
C LYS A 116 -17.86 -4.82 -9.93
N GLY A 117 -19.14 -4.91 -10.28
CA GLY A 117 -19.84 -3.91 -11.09
C GLY A 117 -19.92 -2.53 -10.42
N ILE A 118 -20.10 -2.47 -9.11
CA ILE A 118 -20.01 -1.23 -8.33
C ILE A 118 -18.60 -0.62 -8.44
N ALA A 119 -17.56 -1.41 -8.17
CA ALA A 119 -16.18 -0.94 -8.22
C ALA A 119 -15.77 -0.48 -9.63
N CYS A 120 -16.19 -1.21 -10.67
CA CYS A 120 -15.98 -0.85 -12.07
C CYS A 120 -16.60 0.51 -12.43
N ARG A 121 -17.85 0.75 -12.01
CA ARG A 121 -18.52 2.05 -12.20
C ARG A 121 -17.81 3.17 -11.46
N ALA A 122 -17.43 2.95 -10.20
CA ALA A 122 -16.68 3.93 -9.41
C ALA A 122 -15.30 4.25 -10.02
N ALA A 123 -14.66 3.28 -10.68
CA ALA A 123 -13.35 3.44 -11.33
C ALA A 123 -13.42 3.99 -12.77
N ASN A 124 -14.61 4.09 -13.36
CA ASN A 124 -14.82 4.25 -14.80
C ASN A 124 -13.99 3.23 -15.61
N CYS A 125 -14.15 1.95 -15.31
CA CYS A 125 -13.41 0.85 -15.93
C CYS A 125 -14.34 -0.33 -16.21
N GLY A 126 -14.27 -0.93 -17.41
CA GLY A 126 -15.13 -2.06 -17.79
C GLY A 126 -14.72 -3.41 -17.19
N ASN A 127 -13.50 -3.54 -16.69
CA ASN A 127 -12.98 -4.78 -16.12
C ASN A 127 -12.37 -4.53 -14.74
N PHE A 128 -12.89 -5.24 -13.72
CA PHE A 128 -12.42 -5.10 -12.34
C PHE A 128 -10.92 -5.40 -12.21
N ASN A 129 -10.38 -6.35 -13.00
CA ASN A 129 -8.97 -6.73 -12.96
C ASN A 129 -8.06 -5.69 -13.63
N ALA A 130 -8.62 -4.75 -14.40
CA ALA A 130 -7.86 -3.67 -15.04
C ALA A 130 -7.84 -2.38 -14.20
N ILE A 131 -8.52 -2.35 -13.05
CA ILE A 131 -8.51 -1.18 -12.16
C ILE A 131 -7.10 -1.04 -11.55
N PRO A 132 -6.43 0.13 -11.68
CA PRO A 132 -5.13 0.39 -11.08
C PRO A 132 -5.20 0.56 -9.56
N ASP A 133 -4.09 0.30 -8.88
CA ASP A 133 -3.99 0.30 -7.41
C ASP A 133 -4.46 1.61 -6.75
N ASP A 134 -4.10 2.76 -7.32
CA ASP A 134 -4.50 4.08 -6.79
C ASP A 134 -6.04 4.24 -6.77
N LYS A 135 -6.71 3.78 -7.83
CA LYS A 135 -8.18 3.81 -7.90
C LYS A 135 -8.81 2.82 -6.92
N LEU A 136 -8.22 1.62 -6.76
CA LEU A 136 -8.67 0.65 -5.76
C LEU A 136 -8.57 1.23 -4.35
N THR A 137 -7.47 1.91 -4.03
CA THR A 137 -7.27 2.57 -2.73
C THR A 137 -8.31 3.68 -2.50
N ALA A 138 -8.59 4.51 -3.50
CA ALA A 138 -9.62 5.54 -3.41
C ALA A 138 -11.02 4.94 -3.16
N ILE A 139 -11.37 3.87 -3.87
CA ILE A 139 -12.64 3.16 -3.69
C ILE A 139 -12.72 2.52 -2.30
N TYR A 140 -11.65 1.88 -1.84
CA TYR A 140 -11.59 1.28 -0.51
C TYR A 140 -11.88 2.33 0.57
N ASN A 141 -11.19 3.46 0.54
CA ASN A 141 -11.40 4.55 1.50
C ASN A 141 -12.83 5.10 1.46
N LEU A 142 -13.42 5.24 0.27
CA LEU A 142 -14.82 5.63 0.10
C LEU A 142 -15.77 4.68 0.83
N TYR A 143 -15.62 3.37 0.64
CA TYR A 143 -16.49 2.38 1.27
C TYR A 143 -16.23 2.18 2.76
N CYS A 144 -14.98 2.34 3.23
CA CYS A 144 -14.70 2.42 4.66
C CYS A 144 -15.44 3.60 5.31
N LYS A 145 -15.44 4.77 4.67
CA LYS A 145 -16.20 5.93 5.14
C LYS A 145 -17.70 5.64 5.14
N ARG A 146 -18.26 5.06 4.08
CA ARG A 146 -19.68 4.67 4.03
C ARG A 146 -20.05 3.67 5.13
N ASN A 147 -19.22 2.66 5.35
CA ASN A 147 -19.44 1.64 6.37
C ASN A 147 -19.41 2.19 7.79
N SER A 148 -18.65 3.27 8.04
CA SER A 148 -18.58 3.96 9.33
C SER A 148 -19.86 4.73 9.71
N VAL A 149 -20.71 5.09 8.73
CA VAL A 149 -21.93 5.86 8.96
C VAL A 149 -23.10 4.91 9.21
N GLY A 150 -23.85 5.08 10.30
CA GLY A 150 -25.09 4.32 10.56
C GLY A 150 -26.13 4.56 9.47
N ILE A 151 -26.75 3.50 8.96
CA ILE A 151 -27.81 3.62 7.95
C ILE A 151 -29.15 3.77 8.69
N GLU A 152 -29.35 4.90 9.35
CA GLU A 152 -30.67 5.35 9.77
C GLU A 152 -31.23 6.22 8.66
N GLY A 153 -32.04 5.63 7.77
CA GLY A 153 -32.75 6.36 6.71
C GLY A 153 -32.56 5.79 5.30
N ASN A 154 -33.59 5.06 4.88
CA ASN A 154 -34.01 4.75 3.52
C ASN A 154 -33.01 4.06 2.54
N PRO A 155 -33.06 2.71 2.43
CA PRO A 155 -32.28 1.91 1.46
C PRO A 155 -32.63 2.15 -0.02
N GLU A 156 -33.66 2.94 -0.34
CA GLU A 156 -34.25 3.06 -1.68
C GLU A 156 -33.45 3.90 -2.69
N LEU A 157 -32.33 4.52 -2.29
CA LEU A 157 -31.57 5.44 -3.16
C LEU A 157 -30.40 4.81 -3.94
N ASP A 158 -30.06 3.54 -3.74
CA ASP A 158 -29.09 2.85 -4.61
C ASP A 158 -29.84 2.04 -5.68
N HIS A 159 -30.04 2.67 -6.84
CA HIS A 159 -30.66 2.19 -8.08
C HIS A 159 -31.04 0.68 -8.14
N PRO A 160 -32.31 0.33 -8.39
CA PRO A 160 -32.69 -1.04 -8.70
C PRO A 160 -32.04 -1.46 -10.02
N VAL A 161 -31.14 -2.44 -9.97
CA VAL A 161 -30.69 -3.15 -11.18
C VAL A 161 -31.87 -3.96 -11.69
N GLY A 162 -32.55 -3.42 -12.70
CA GLY A 162 -33.59 -4.11 -13.45
C GLY A 162 -34.69 -3.19 -13.93
N LYS A 163 -34.50 -2.59 -15.12
CA LYS A 163 -35.53 -2.36 -16.15
C LYS A 163 -34.91 -1.75 -17.41
N ASN A 164 -34.53 -2.66 -18.31
CA ASN A 164 -34.69 -2.67 -19.78
C ASN A 164 -33.55 -3.45 -20.41
#